data_AF-A0A1W2LLM6-F1
#
_entry.id   AF-A0A1W2LLM6-F1
#
_cell.length_a   1.000
_cell.length_b   1.000
_cell.length_c   1.000
_cell.angle_alpha   90.00
_cell.angle_beta   90.00
_cell.angle_gamma   90.00
#
_symmetry.space_group_name_H-M   'P 1'
#
loop_
_entity.id
_entity.type
_entity.pdbx_description
1 polymer ?
#
loop_
_entity_poly.entity_id
_entity_poly.type
_entity_poly.pdbx_seq_one_letter_code
_entity_poly.pdbx_strand_id
1 'polypeptide(L)'
;MSPKSQEPPYLLAAQAGSVVRHLQSSLRAGEPASPADLCRTIGALQQLADDLTQVLPGLQGQLEECLLAGRVGAGDTAGEAWDKVADVGYALAQARTGGLLMAAELRVSRRTLGELASS
;
A
#
# COMPACT_ATOMS: atom_id res chain seq x y z
N MET A 1 19.11 -27.51 8.07
CA MET A 1 18.61 -26.13 8.03
C MET A 1 17.10 -26.19 7.98
N SER A 2 16.42 -25.88 9.08
CA SER A 2 14.96 -25.69 9.03
C SER A 2 14.65 -24.48 8.16
N PRO A 3 13.67 -24.53 7.25
CA PRO A 3 13.26 -23.34 6.52
C PRO A 3 12.81 -22.31 7.57
N LYS A 4 13.38 -21.10 7.54
CA LYS A 4 12.82 -19.97 8.27
C LYS A 4 11.35 -19.91 7.86
N SER A 5 10.42 -20.16 8.79
CA SER A 5 9.00 -19.92 8.56
C SER A 5 8.88 -18.47 8.10
N GLN A 6 8.69 -18.27 6.79
CA GLN A 6 8.40 -16.95 6.25
C GLN A 6 7.08 -16.52 6.87
N GLU A 7 7.07 -15.33 7.46
CA GLU A 7 5.84 -14.76 8.00
C GLU A 7 4.78 -14.72 6.89
N PRO A 8 3.55 -15.17 7.17
CA PRO A 8 2.46 -15.05 6.21
C PRO A 8 2.29 -13.60 5.74
N PRO A 9 2.04 -13.35 4.44
CA PRO A 9 1.92 -12.00 3.89
C PRO A 9 0.94 -11.08 4.63
N TYR A 10 -0.14 -11.62 5.21
CA TYR A 10 -1.11 -10.83 5.97
C TYR A 10 -0.54 -10.26 7.27
N LEU A 11 0.44 -10.92 7.92
CA LEU A 11 1.10 -10.40 9.11
C LEU A 11 1.99 -9.21 8.75
N LEU A 12 2.72 -9.29 7.64
CA LEU A 12 3.54 -8.18 7.13
C LEU A 12 2.68 -6.95 6.82
N ALA A 13 1.52 -7.15 6.19
CA ALA A 13 0.57 -6.08 5.93
C ALA A 13 0.02 -5.46 7.24
N ALA A 14 -0.32 -6.29 8.23
CA ALA A 14 -0.79 -5.81 9.53
C ALA A 14 0.28 -4.99 10.28
N GLN A 15 1.55 -5.43 10.23
CA GLN A 15 2.68 -4.70 10.80
C GLN A 15 2.86 -3.34 10.12
N ALA A 16 2.83 -3.27 8.79
CA ALA A 16 2.89 -2.00 8.05
C ALA A 16 1.76 -1.04 8.47
N GLY A 17 0.53 -1.55 8.58
CA GLY A 17 -0.61 -0.76 9.07
C GLY A 17 -0.42 -0.25 10.50
N SER A 18 0.23 -1.02 11.38
CA SER A 18 0.54 -0.59 12.74
C SER A 18 1.54 0.56 12.77
N VAL A 19 2.59 0.50 11.94
CA VAL A 19 3.59 1.56 11.81
C VAL A 19 2.95 2.85 11.31
N VAL A 20 2.06 2.79 10.32
CA VAL A 20 1.34 3.97 9.80
C VAL A 20 0.45 4.61 10.87
N ARG A 21 -0.28 3.81 11.67
CA ARG A 21 -1.07 4.33 12.80
C ARG A 21 -0.21 4.97 13.88
N HIS A 22 0.97 4.42 14.13
CA HIS A 22 1.92 5.03 15.06
C HIS A 22 2.41 6.38 14.54
N LEU A 23 2.82 6.46 13.26
CA LEU A 23 3.19 7.72 12.61
C LEU A 23 2.07 8.77 12.71
N GLN A 24 0.82 8.38 12.41
CA GLN A 24 -0.34 9.27 12.55
C GLN A 24 -0.48 9.81 13.99
N SER A 25 -0.30 8.94 14.98
CA SER A 25 -0.40 9.32 16.40
C SER A 25 0.71 10.30 16.79
N SER A 26 1.95 10.05 16.35
CA SER A 26 3.08 10.94 16.60
C SER A 26 2.89 12.32 15.95
N LEU A 27 2.39 12.39 14.72
CA LEU A 27 2.08 13.65 14.05
C LEU A 27 0.96 14.44 14.74
N ARG A 28 0.00 13.75 15.37
CA ARG A 28 -1.07 14.39 16.16
C ARG A 28 -0.61 14.86 17.54
N ALA A 29 0.42 14.24 18.12
CA ALA A 29 0.96 14.60 19.43
C ALA A 29 1.64 15.98 19.42
N GLY A 30 2.03 16.49 18.25
CA GLY A 30 2.20 17.93 18.03
C GLY A 30 3.57 18.53 18.38
N GLU A 31 4.64 17.74 18.41
CA GLU A 31 5.99 18.33 18.49
C GLU A 31 6.37 19.00 17.15
N PRO A 32 6.90 20.23 17.19
CA PRO A 32 7.33 20.92 15.97
C PRO A 32 8.54 20.20 15.36
N ALA A 33 8.34 19.62 14.18
CA ALA A 33 9.41 19.02 13.39
C ALA A 33 10.19 20.07 12.60
N SER A 34 11.50 19.88 12.43
CA SER A 34 12.28 20.75 11.55
C SER A 34 11.81 20.61 10.09
N PRO A 35 11.97 21.64 9.23
CA PRO A 35 11.64 21.51 7.81
C PRO A 35 12.37 20.35 7.12
N ALA A 36 13.60 20.04 7.54
CA ALA A 36 14.37 18.91 7.04
C ALA A 36 13.71 17.56 7.42
N ASP A 37 13.22 17.42 8.64
CA ASP A 37 12.52 16.20 9.09
C ASP A 37 11.20 16.02 8.36
N LEU A 38 10.43 17.10 8.19
CA LEU A 38 9.20 17.08 7.38
C LEU A 38 9.48 16.63 5.94
N CYS A 39 10.52 17.17 5.29
CA CYS A 39 10.95 16.74 3.96
C CYS A 39 11.29 15.25 3.89
N ARG A 40 12.00 14.72 4.91
CA ARG A 40 12.33 13.29 5.00
C ARG A 40 11.08 12.44 5.20
N THR A 41 10.17 12.85 6.08
CA THR A 41 8.90 12.16 6.33
C THR A 41 8.05 12.08 5.06
N ILE A 42 7.89 13.19 4.33
CA ILE A 42 7.16 13.21 3.05
C ILE A 42 7.84 12.27 2.04
N GLY A 43 9.18 12.27 1.97
CA GLY A 43 9.92 11.36 1.10
C GLY A 43 9.71 9.88 1.42
N ALA A 44 9.69 9.52 2.71
CA ALA A 44 9.41 8.15 3.13
C ALA A 44 7.96 7.74 2.84
N LEU A 45 7.00 8.63 3.03
CA LEU A 45 5.59 8.40 2.66
C LEU A 45 5.41 8.23 1.16
N GLN A 46 6.16 8.99 0.35
CA GLN A 46 6.16 8.86 -1.10
C GLN A 46 6.64 7.46 -1.52
N GLN A 47 7.73 6.98 -0.93
CA GLN A 47 8.24 5.62 -1.18
C GLN A 47 7.23 4.55 -0.73
N LEU A 48 6.61 4.71 0.43
CA LEU A 48 5.59 3.78 0.92
C LEU A 48 4.39 3.71 -0.04
N ALA A 49 3.93 4.85 -0.56
CA ALA A 49 2.86 4.89 -1.56
C ALA A 49 3.29 4.18 -2.86
N ASP A 50 4.51 4.45 -3.36
CA ASP A 50 5.08 3.78 -4.53
C ASP A 50 5.17 2.25 -4.31
N ASP A 51 5.66 1.78 -3.15
CA ASP A 51 5.80 0.36 -2.83
C ASP A 51 4.43 -0.34 -2.76
N LEU A 52 3.43 0.28 -2.13
CA LEU A 52 2.07 -0.26 -2.08
C LEU A 52 1.50 -0.49 -3.49
N THR A 53 1.80 0.39 -4.46
CA THR A 53 1.32 0.23 -5.85
C THR A 53 1.93 -0.99 -6.56
N GLN A 54 3.07 -1.49 -6.09
CA GLN A 54 3.74 -2.69 -6.63
C GLN A 54 3.19 -3.99 -6.03
N VAL A 55 2.65 -3.93 -4.81
CA VAL A 55 2.09 -5.12 -4.13
C VAL A 55 0.72 -5.51 -4.70
N LEU A 56 -0.10 -4.53 -5.08
CA LEU A 56 -1.51 -4.76 -5.49
C LEU A 56 -1.67 -5.68 -6.71
N PRO A 57 -0.87 -5.58 -7.80
CA PRO A 57 -0.96 -6.52 -8.91
C PRO A 57 -0.63 -7.96 -8.50
N GLY A 58 0.31 -8.15 -7.56
CA GLY A 58 0.65 -9.46 -7.03
C GLY A 58 -0.52 -10.09 -6.26
N LEU A 59 -1.26 -9.29 -5.49
CA LEU A 59 -2.46 -9.74 -4.80
C LEU A 59 -3.57 -10.17 -5.77
N GLN A 60 -3.75 -9.42 -6.87
CA GLN A 60 -4.71 -9.79 -7.91
C GLN A 60 -4.34 -11.13 -8.56
N GLY A 61 -3.08 -11.31 -8.96
CA GLY A 61 -2.63 -12.57 -9.56
C GLY A 61 -2.82 -13.77 -8.62
N GLN A 62 -2.55 -13.60 -7.32
CA GLN A 62 -2.79 -14.66 -6.33
C GLN A 62 -4.27 -15.02 -6.17
N LEU A 63 -5.18 -14.05 -6.29
CA LEU A 63 -6.62 -14.31 -6.24
C LEU A 63 -7.08 -15.10 -7.48
N GLU A 64 -6.61 -14.72 -8.67
CA GLU A 64 -6.87 -15.43 -9.93
C GLU A 64 -6.33 -16.87 -9.88
N GLU A 65 -5.11 -17.07 -9.39
CA GLU A 65 -4.52 -18.40 -9.17
C GLU A 65 -5.33 -19.24 -8.18
N CYS A 66 -5.84 -18.63 -7.10
CA CYS A 66 -6.71 -19.33 -6.16
C CYS A 66 -8.02 -19.78 -6.80
N LEU A 67 -8.60 -18.97 -7.69
CA LEU A 67 -9.80 -19.34 -8.43
C LEU A 67 -9.52 -20.49 -9.40
N LEU A 68 -8.44 -20.40 -10.17
CA LEU A 68 -8.00 -21.46 -11.09
C LEU A 68 -7.72 -22.78 -10.36
N ALA A 69 -7.18 -22.71 -9.15
CA ALA A 69 -6.94 -23.86 -8.29
C ALA A 69 -8.18 -24.37 -7.54
N GLY A 70 -9.36 -23.75 -7.74
CA GLY A 70 -10.60 -24.12 -7.06
C GLY A 70 -10.60 -23.87 -5.54
N ARG A 71 -9.69 -23.01 -5.05
CA ARG A 71 -9.58 -22.65 -3.62
C ARG A 71 -10.58 -21.57 -3.18
N VAL A 72 -11.17 -20.86 -4.14
CA VAL A 72 -12.23 -19.84 -3.95
C VAL A 72 -13.34 -20.06 -4.97
N GLY A 73 -14.52 -19.46 -4.74
CA GLY A 73 -15.69 -19.63 -5.61
C GLY A 73 -16.48 -20.92 -5.39
N ALA A 74 -16.27 -21.60 -4.26
CA ALA A 74 -17.02 -22.81 -3.92
C ALA A 74 -18.52 -22.47 -3.76
N GLY A 75 -19.36 -23.12 -4.57
CA GLY A 75 -20.81 -22.91 -4.57
C GLY A 75 -21.31 -21.87 -5.59
N ASP A 76 -20.40 -21.18 -6.28
CA ASP A 76 -20.72 -20.31 -7.40
C ASP A 76 -20.66 -21.08 -8.73
N THR A 77 -21.39 -20.61 -9.74
CA THR A 77 -21.08 -20.98 -11.13
C THR A 77 -19.72 -20.40 -11.53
N ALA A 78 -19.08 -20.97 -12.56
CA ALA A 78 -17.80 -20.46 -13.03
C ALA A 78 -17.86 -18.97 -13.42
N GLY A 79 -18.96 -18.53 -14.04
CA GLY A 79 -19.18 -17.12 -14.39
C GLY A 79 -19.25 -16.21 -13.17
N GLU A 80 -20.09 -16.55 -12.18
CA GLU A 80 -20.23 -15.76 -10.95
C GLU A 80 -18.91 -15.66 -10.16
N ALA A 81 -18.11 -16.74 -10.13
CA ALA A 81 -16.82 -16.72 -9.46
C ALA A 81 -15.82 -15.80 -10.17
N TRP A 82 -15.80 -15.81 -11.50
CA TRP A 82 -14.97 -14.90 -12.29
C TRP A 82 -15.41 -13.43 -12.16
N ASP A 83 -16.71 -13.15 -12.15
CA ASP A 83 -17.23 -11.79 -11.96
C ASP A 83 -16.79 -11.21 -10.60
N LYS A 84 -16.89 -12.00 -9.52
CA LYS A 84 -16.44 -11.59 -8.19
C LYS A 84 -14.93 -11.33 -8.13
N VAL A 85 -14.12 -12.16 -8.79
CA VAL A 85 -12.66 -11.93 -8.88
C VAL A 85 -12.34 -10.68 -9.70
N ALA A 86 -13.09 -10.43 -10.78
CA ALA A 86 -12.95 -9.22 -11.58
C ALA A 86 -13.31 -7.96 -10.77
N ASP A 87 -14.37 -8.00 -9.95
CA ASP A 87 -14.74 -6.89 -9.06
C ASP A 87 -13.63 -6.56 -8.06
N VAL A 88 -13.03 -7.59 -7.43
CA VAL A 88 -11.88 -7.39 -6.54
C VAL A 88 -10.69 -6.82 -7.32
N GLY A 89 -10.40 -7.34 -8.50
CA GLY A 89 -9.33 -6.83 -9.37
C GLY A 89 -9.52 -5.39 -9.78
N TYR A 90 -10.75 -4.99 -10.08
CA TYR A 90 -11.10 -3.60 -10.37
C TYR A 90 -10.87 -2.70 -9.14
N ALA A 91 -11.26 -3.14 -7.94
CA ALA A 91 -10.99 -2.41 -6.71
C ALA A 91 -9.48 -2.27 -6.43
N LEU A 92 -8.68 -3.33 -6.65
CA LEU A 92 -7.22 -3.28 -6.51
C LEU A 92 -6.57 -2.34 -7.54
N ALA A 93 -7.07 -2.32 -8.78
CA ALA A 93 -6.60 -1.40 -9.82
C ALA A 93 -6.90 0.07 -9.49
N GLN A 94 -8.09 0.34 -8.93
CA GLN A 94 -8.44 1.67 -8.42
C GLN A 94 -7.53 2.09 -7.25
N ALA A 95 -7.30 1.21 -6.28
CA ALA A 95 -6.39 1.47 -5.17
C ALA A 95 -4.96 1.77 -5.66
N ARG A 96 -4.49 1.04 -6.68
CA ARG A 96 -3.19 1.29 -7.31
C ARG A 96 -3.11 2.66 -7.97
N THR A 97 -4.14 3.04 -8.71
CA THR A 97 -4.23 4.38 -9.31
C THR A 97 -4.20 5.47 -8.23
N GLY A 98 -4.97 5.29 -7.15
CA GLY A 98 -4.95 6.20 -6.00
C GLY A 98 -3.57 6.31 -5.34
N GLY A 99 -2.86 5.20 -5.18
CA GLY A 99 -1.49 5.20 -4.64
C GLY A 99 -0.49 5.95 -5.52
N LEU A 100 -0.56 5.78 -6.84
CA LEU A 100 0.30 6.50 -7.79
C LEU A 100 0.05 8.01 -7.76
N LEU A 101 -1.21 8.44 -7.66
CA LEU A 101 -1.57 9.84 -7.51
C LEU A 101 -1.03 10.40 -6.18
N MET A 102 -1.22 9.67 -5.07
CA MET A 102 -0.68 10.05 -3.76
C MET A 102 0.84 10.23 -3.80
N ALA A 103 1.58 9.30 -4.42
CA ALA A 103 3.03 9.40 -4.55
C ALA A 103 3.46 10.62 -5.39
N ALA A 104 2.72 10.95 -6.46
CA ALA A 104 2.98 12.14 -7.25
C ALA A 104 2.77 13.43 -6.43
N GLU A 105 1.67 13.53 -5.68
CA GLU A 105 1.37 14.69 -4.82
C GLU A 105 2.38 14.86 -3.68
N LEU A 106 2.81 13.77 -3.06
CA LEU A 106 3.86 13.81 -2.03
C LEU A 106 5.20 14.30 -2.61
N ARG A 107 5.52 13.92 -3.84
CA ARG A 107 6.73 14.38 -4.53
C ARG A 107 6.71 15.89 -4.77
N VAL A 108 5.57 16.43 -5.19
CA VAL A 108 5.36 17.88 -5.36
C VAL A 108 5.48 18.58 -4.01
N SER A 109 4.77 18.09 -2.99
CA SER A 109 4.80 18.65 -1.64
C SER A 109 6.22 18.70 -1.05
N ARG A 110 7.01 17.65 -1.24
CA ARG A 110 8.42 17.60 -0.80
C ARG A 110 9.27 18.67 -1.49
N ARG A 111 9.07 18.90 -2.79
CA ARG A 111 9.79 19.92 -3.55
C ARG A 111 9.44 21.32 -3.03
N THR A 112 8.15 21.63 -2.91
CA THR A 112 7.68 22.93 -2.43
C THR A 112 8.16 23.21 -1.01
N LEU A 113 8.15 22.22 -0.12
CA LEU A 113 8.70 22.39 1.23
C LEU A 113 10.21 22.63 1.20
N GLY A 114 10.94 21.93 0.33
CA GLY A 114 12.37 22.16 0.12
C GLY A 114 12.68 23.59 -0.33
N GLU A 115 11.88 24.14 -1.24
CA GLU A 115 11.97 25.53 -1.69
C GLU A 115 11.76 26.51 -0.53
N LEU A 116 10.69 26.32 0.26
CA LEU A 116 10.39 27.13 1.45
C LEU A 116 11.46 27.07 2.54
N ALA A 117 12.15 25.94 2.68
CA ALA A 117 13.23 25.79 3.66
C ALA A 117 14.56 26.42 3.21
N SER A 118 14.68 26.74 1.92
CA SER A 118 15.89 27.33 1.32
C SER A 118 15.79 28.83 1.04
N SER A 119 14.59 29.42 1.20
CA SER A 119 14.29 30.85 1.09
C SER A 119 14.52 31.59 2.40
#